data_AF-A0A162CWP8-F1
#
_entry.id   AF-A0A162CWP8-F1
#
_cell.length_a   1.000
_cell.length_b   1.000
_cell.length_c   1.000
_cell.angle_alpha   90.00
_cell.angle_beta   90.00
_cell.angle_gamma   90.00
#
_symmetry.space_group_name_H-M   'P 1'
#
loop_
_entity.id
_entity.type
_entity.pdbx_description
1 polymer ?
#
loop_
_entity_poly.entity_id
_entity_poly.type
_entity_poly.pdbx_seq_one_letter_code
_entity_poly.pdbx_strand_id
1 'polypeptide(L)'
;FSVIPWVGKDIVRLAWGGYSVGDATLNRFYSFHFILPFLMVFLIGLHLTLLHEYGSSNPLGVDGRSMMVPFFPYYFYSDLLGGIVGA
;
A
#
# COMPACT_ATOMS: atom_id res chain seq x y z
N PHE A 1 -21.14 -0.11 -3.02
CA PHE A 1 -21.76 0.56 -1.85
C PHE A 1 -23.29 0.50 -1.83
N SER A 2 -23.99 0.45 -2.97
CA SER A 2 -25.47 0.46 -3.03
C SER A 2 -26.16 -0.72 -2.31
N VAL A 3 -25.48 -1.85 -2.14
CA VAL A 3 -26.01 -3.05 -1.47
C VAL A 3 -26.04 -2.94 0.05
N ILE A 4 -25.43 -1.90 0.64
CA ILE A 4 -25.47 -1.67 2.08
C ILE A 4 -26.90 -1.23 2.43
N PRO A 5 -27.63 -1.99 3.28
CA PRO A 5 -28.99 -1.65 3.64
C PRO A 5 -29.07 -0.25 4.27
N TRP A 6 -30.19 0.45 4.05
CA TRP A 6 -30.50 1.78 4.60
C TRP A 6 -29.65 2.94 4.03
N VAL A 7 -28.32 2.83 4.01
CA VAL A 7 -27.40 3.95 3.68
C VAL A 7 -26.69 3.82 2.33
N GLY A 8 -26.77 2.67 1.67
CA GLY A 8 -25.95 2.38 0.49
C GLY A 8 -26.19 3.32 -0.69
N LYS A 9 -27.45 3.75 -0.92
CA LYS A 9 -27.79 4.69 -1.99
C LYS A 9 -27.20 6.08 -1.73
N ASP A 10 -27.22 6.54 -0.48
CA ASP A 10 -26.68 7.84 -0.10
C ASP A 10 -25.16 7.87 -0.21
N ILE A 11 -24.47 6.79 0.16
CA ILE A 11 -23.01 6.65 -0.01
C ILE A 11 -22.63 6.73 -1.49
N VAL A 12 -23.36 6.02 -2.36
CA VAL A 12 -23.09 6.06 -3.81
C VAL A 12 -23.30 7.48 -4.37
N ARG A 13 -24.39 8.14 -3.96
CA ARG A 13 -24.68 9.51 -4.39
C ARG A 13 -23.65 10.51 -3.89
N LEU A 14 -23.15 10.35 -2.67
CA LEU A 14 -22.05 11.14 -2.11
C LEU A 14 -20.76 10.95 -2.92
N ALA A 15 -20.43 9.71 -3.28
CA ALA A 15 -19.25 9.37 -4.06
C ALA A 15 -19.30 9.98 -5.47
N TRP A 16 -20.45 9.87 -6.15
CA TRP A 16 -20.63 10.43 -7.49
C TRP A 16 -20.78 11.95 -7.49
N GLY A 17 -21.31 12.54 -6.41
CA GLY A 17 -21.67 13.96 -6.38
C GLY A 17 -22.89 14.28 -7.25
N GLY A 18 -23.69 13.28 -7.59
CA GLY A 18 -24.83 13.37 -8.51
C GLY A 18 -25.60 12.05 -8.61
N TYR A 19 -26.62 11.99 -9.47
CA TYR A 19 -27.42 10.77 -9.69
C TYR A 19 -26.72 9.73 -10.58
N SER A 20 -25.72 10.14 -11.33
CA SER A 20 -24.88 9.31 -12.20
C SER A 20 -23.42 9.77 -12.12
N VAL A 21 -22.53 8.96 -12.68
CA VAL A 21 -21.11 9.34 -12.84
C VAL A 21 -21.00 10.49 -13.84
N GLY A 22 -20.22 11.52 -13.50
CA GLY A 22 -19.99 12.69 -14.36
C GLY A 22 -18.79 13.53 -13.88
N ASP A 23 -18.73 14.79 -14.30
CA ASP A 23 -17.59 15.69 -14.04
C ASP A 23 -17.28 15.87 -12.56
N ALA A 24 -18.31 15.95 -11.72
CA ALA A 24 -18.15 16.03 -10.27
C ALA A 24 -17.44 14.78 -9.70
N THR A 25 -17.75 13.60 -10.25
CA THR A 25 -17.08 12.35 -9.87
C THR A 25 -15.62 12.35 -10.32
N LEU A 26 -15.36 12.73 -11.57
CA LEU A 26 -14.02 12.71 -12.15
C LEU A 26 -13.06 13.65 -11.41
N ASN A 27 -13.49 14.89 -11.13
CA ASN A 27 -12.68 15.87 -10.40
C ASN A 27 -12.34 15.38 -8.98
N ARG A 28 -13.31 14.78 -8.28
CA ARG A 28 -13.06 14.21 -6.94
C ARG A 28 -12.10 13.04 -7.00
N PHE A 29 -12.27 12.14 -7.97
CA PHE A 29 -11.41 10.98 -8.13
C PHE A 29 -9.99 11.39 -8.50
N TYR A 30 -9.81 12.43 -9.30
CA TYR A 30 -8.49 13.03 -9.54
C TYR A 30 -7.87 13.54 -8.24
N SER A 31 -8.60 14.32 -7.43
CA SER A 31 -8.10 14.80 -6.14
C SER A 31 -7.75 13.65 -5.18
N PHE A 32 -8.58 12.60 -5.11
CA PHE A 32 -8.28 11.41 -4.32
C PHE A 32 -7.05 10.66 -4.85
N HIS A 33 -6.96 10.45 -6.16
CA HIS A 33 -5.82 9.82 -6.79
C HIS A 33 -4.52 10.61 -6.58
N PHE A 34 -4.60 11.94 -6.50
CA PHE A 34 -3.45 12.77 -6.21
C PHE A 34 -3.01 12.64 -4.73
N ILE A 35 -3.95 12.65 -3.77
CA ILE A 35 -3.59 12.62 -2.34
C ILE A 35 -3.26 11.22 -1.82
N LEU A 36 -3.89 10.17 -2.36
CA LEU A 36 -3.73 8.78 -1.88
C LEU A 36 -2.28 8.28 -1.95
N PRO A 37 -1.48 8.54 -3.01
CA PRO A 37 -0.08 8.16 -3.05
C PRO A 37 0.72 8.71 -1.86
N PHE A 38 0.46 9.94 -1.41
CA PHE A 38 1.15 10.51 -0.24
C PHE A 38 0.73 9.82 1.06
N LEU A 39 -0.56 9.47 1.20
CA LEU A 39 -1.02 8.63 2.30
C LEU A 39 -0.35 7.24 2.26
N MET A 40 -0.19 6.65 1.08
CA MET A 40 0.49 5.36 0.91
C MET A 40 1.96 5.44 1.30
N VAL A 41 2.68 6.52 0.98
CA VAL A 41 4.06 6.72 1.44
C VAL A 41 4.13 6.72 2.97
N PHE A 42 3.19 7.36 3.65
CA PHE A 42 3.10 7.31 5.12
C PHE A 42 2.85 5.88 5.63
N LEU A 43 1.92 5.14 5.02
CA LEU A 43 1.63 3.76 5.39
C LEU A 43 2.81 2.82 5.12
N ILE A 44 3.58 3.04 4.04
CA ILE A 44 4.82 2.32 3.75
C ILE A 44 5.85 2.59 4.85
N GLY A 45 5.99 3.85 5.29
CA GLY A 45 6.84 4.21 6.42
C GLY A 45 6.46 3.44 7.69
N LEU A 46 5.17 3.45 8.06
CA LEU A 46 4.66 2.69 9.20
C LEU A 46 4.95 1.20 9.06
N HIS A 47 4.67 0.63 7.89
CA HIS A 47 4.94 -0.78 7.61
C HIS A 47 6.42 -1.13 7.80
N LEU A 48 7.33 -0.33 7.25
CA LEU A 48 8.77 -0.54 7.38
C LEU A 48 9.27 -0.34 8.82
N THR A 49 8.68 0.58 9.60
CA THR A 49 9.04 0.73 11.02
C THR A 49 8.70 -0.50 11.83
N LEU A 50 7.53 -1.10 11.60
CA LEU A 50 7.15 -2.36 12.24
C LEU A 50 8.05 -3.51 11.78
N LEU A 51 8.38 -3.57 10.49
CA LEU A 51 9.31 -4.56 9.97
C LEU A 51 10.71 -4.42 10.59
N HIS A 52 11.18 -3.20 10.83
CA HIS A 52 12.44 -2.95 11.52
C HIS A 52 12.40 -3.35 13.00
N GLU A 53 11.26 -3.21 13.67
CA GLU A 53 11.12 -3.59 15.08
C GLU A 53 11.11 -5.11 15.29
N TYR A 54 10.37 -5.85 14.45
CA TYR A 54 10.21 -7.30 14.60
C TYR A 54 11.18 -8.13 13.76
N GLY A 55 11.74 -7.55 12.69
CA GLY A 55 12.59 -8.23 11.72
C GLY A 55 11.81 -9.05 10.68
N SER A 56 12.50 -9.45 9.61
CA SER A 56 11.95 -10.35 8.59
C SER A 56 11.90 -11.80 9.08
N SER A 57 10.86 -12.52 8.67
CA SER A 57 10.82 -13.98 8.81
C SER A 57 11.76 -14.67 7.81
N ASN A 58 11.94 -15.98 7.93
CA ASN A 58 12.75 -16.80 7.02
C ASN A 58 11.98 -18.05 6.55
N PRO A 59 12.41 -18.70 5.46
CA PRO A 59 11.68 -19.84 4.88
C PRO A 59 11.48 -21.04 5.82
N LEU A 60 12.33 -21.19 6.84
CA LEU A 60 12.22 -22.26 7.82
C LEU A 60 11.24 -21.91 8.95
N GLY A 61 10.81 -20.65 9.06
CA GLY A 61 9.85 -20.20 10.08
C GLY A 61 10.39 -20.25 11.52
N VAL A 62 11.70 -20.41 11.70
CA VAL A 62 12.36 -20.48 13.02
C VAL A 62 12.97 -19.12 13.39
N ASP A 63 13.39 -18.93 14.65
CA ASP A 63 14.12 -17.72 15.04
C ASP A 63 15.47 -17.63 14.31
N GLY A 64 15.63 -16.59 13.49
CA GLY A 64 16.82 -16.35 12.67
C GLY A 64 17.84 -15.41 13.31
N ARG A 65 17.62 -14.92 14.55
CA ARG A 65 18.47 -13.90 15.20
C ARG A 65 19.95 -14.27 15.30
N SER A 66 20.27 -15.56 15.46
CA SER A 66 21.65 -16.04 15.52
C SER A 66 22.33 -16.18 14.15
N MET A 67 21.59 -16.05 13.05
CA MET A 67 22.06 -16.28 11.67
C MET A 67 21.92 -15.03 10.78
N MET A 68 21.74 -13.85 11.39
CA MET A 68 21.56 -12.59 10.66
C MET A 68 22.85 -12.17 9.95
N VAL A 69 22.70 -11.68 8.71
CA VAL A 69 23.74 -11.00 7.93
C VAL A 69 23.34 -9.54 7.71
N PRO A 70 24.28 -8.59 7.55
CA PRO A 70 23.93 -7.20 7.27
C PRO A 70 23.23 -7.04 5.92
N PHE A 71 22.33 -6.06 5.81
CA PHE A 71 21.61 -5.78 4.55
C PHE A 71 22.56 -5.45 3.40
N PHE A 72 23.53 -4.57 3.64
CA PHE A 72 24.63 -4.30 2.72
C PHE A 72 25.83 -5.20 3.10
N PRO A 73 26.46 -5.90 2.14
CA PRO A 73 26.20 -5.86 0.69
C PRO A 73 25.16 -6.86 0.19
N TYR A 74 24.79 -7.86 1.01
CA TYR A 74 24.10 -9.07 0.55
C TYR A 74 22.75 -8.80 -0.12
N TYR A 75 21.78 -8.31 0.64
CA TYR A 75 20.44 -8.06 0.11
C TYR A 75 20.40 -6.87 -0.84
N PHE A 76 21.25 -5.86 -0.66
CA PHE A 76 21.35 -4.73 -1.59
C PHE A 76 21.65 -5.17 -3.03
N TYR A 77 22.66 -6.03 -3.24
CA TYR A 77 22.99 -6.51 -4.58
C TYR A 77 21.99 -7.56 -5.08
N SER A 78 21.40 -8.38 -4.20
CA SER A 78 20.30 -9.28 -4.58
C SER A 78 19.08 -8.51 -5.10
N ASP A 79 18.69 -7.43 -4.41
CA ASP A 79 17.57 -6.57 -4.82
C ASP A 79 17.89 -5.83 -6.12
N LEU A 80 19.12 -5.31 -6.27
CA LEU A 80 19.56 -4.66 -7.51
C LEU A 80 19.49 -5.62 -8.70
N LEU A 81 19.99 -6.84 -8.55
CA LEU A 81 19.91 -7.86 -9.60
C LEU A 81 18.46 -8.20 -9.92
N GLY A 82 17.61 -8.36 -8.88
CA GLY A 82 16.17 -8.55 -9.04
C GLY A 82 15.51 -7.42 -9.82
N GLY A 83 15.89 -6.17 -9.56
CA GLY A 83 15.39 -5.01 -10.31
C GLY A 83 15.86 -4.96 -11.77
N ILE A 84 17.08 -5.43 -12.06
CA ILE A 84 17.62 -5.46 -13.45
C ILE A 84 17.00 -6.59 -14.27
N VAL A 85 16.79 -7.76 -13.66
CA VAL A 85 16.27 -8.95 -14.36
C VAL A 85 14.74 -8.96 -14.43
N GLY A 86 14.08 -8.38 -13.43
CA GLY A 86 12.61 -8.37 -13.31
C GLY A 86 11.91 -7.17 -13.94
N ALA A 87 12.66 -6.15 -14.40
CA ALA A 87 12.15 -5.03 -15.21
C ALA A 87 12.26 -5.34 -16.71
#